data_AF-A0A2I1HPK7-F1
#
_entry.id   AF-A0A2I1HPK7-F1
#
_cell.length_a   1.000
_cell.length_b   1.000
_cell.length_c   1.000
_cell.angle_alpha   90.00
_cell.angle_beta   90.00
_cell.angle_gamma   90.00
#
_symmetry.space_group_name_H-M   'P 1'
#
loop_
_entity.id
_entity.type
_entity.pdbx_description
1 polymer ?
#
loop_
_entity_poly.entity_id
_entity_poly.type
_entity_poly.pdbx_seq_one_letter_code
_entity_poly.pdbx_strand_id
1 'polypeptide(L)'
;MEIAKKVTLKTVEKKDERIFEIFQRYLDELNDFEDELNSEIDTDDEANENSLQLQNPIKKPRKGRPKKTTRIKSAMEPPKSNKSQRHCKICRQAGHYSSTCTQNQK
;
A
#
# COMPACT_ATOMS: atom_id res chain seq x y z
N MET A 1 -8.81 4.25 -7.40
CA MET A 1 -8.38 3.46 -8.58
C MET A 1 -9.43 2.49 -9.09
N GLU A 2 -10.24 1.85 -8.24
CA GLU A 2 -11.24 0.86 -8.67
C GLU A 2 -12.31 1.41 -9.63
N ILE A 3 -12.80 2.62 -9.37
CA ILE A 3 -13.78 3.32 -10.21
C ILE A 3 -13.20 3.64 -11.59
N ALA A 4 -11.97 4.17 -11.66
CA ALA A 4 -11.33 4.52 -12.93
C ALA A 4 -11.22 3.32 -13.87
N LYS A 5 -10.79 2.16 -13.35
CA LYS A 5 -10.71 0.91 -14.13
C LYS A 5 -12.07 0.44 -14.63
N LYS A 6 -13.11 0.56 -13.80
CA LYS A 6 -14.46 0.15 -14.18
C LYS A 6 -15.04 1.06 -15.26
N VAL A 7 -14.82 2.36 -15.15
CA VAL A 7 -15.26 3.35 -16.14
C VAL A 7 -14.56 3.11 -17.47
N THR A 8 -13.23 2.97 -17.48
CA THR A 8 -12.46 2.75 -18.71
C THR A 8 -12.83 1.46 -19.44
N LEU A 9 -13.06 0.37 -18.71
CA LEU A 9 -13.55 -0.88 -19.30
C LEU A 9 -14.94 -0.69 -19.94
N LYS A 10 -15.85 0.01 -19.25
CA LYS A 10 -17.21 0.22 -19.76
C LYS A 10 -17.25 1.12 -21.00
N THR A 11 -16.40 2.14 -21.05
CA THR A 11 -16.26 3.03 -22.21
C THR A 11 -15.75 2.29 -23.44
N VAL A 12 -14.80 1.37 -23.27
CA VAL A 12 -14.28 0.54 -24.36
C VAL A 12 -15.35 -0.44 -24.84
N GLU A 13 -16.04 -1.13 -23.93
CA GLU A 13 -17.14 -2.04 -24.28
C GLU A 13 -18.25 -1.35 -25.07
N LYS A 14 -18.57 -0.10 -24.69
CA LYS A 14 -19.68 0.67 -25.28
C LYS A 14 -19.27 1.50 -26.49
N LYS A 15 -17.97 1.59 -26.79
CA LYS A 15 -17.41 2.48 -27.82
C LYS A 15 -17.95 3.91 -27.68
N ASP A 16 -17.94 4.43 -26.45
CA ASP A 16 -18.51 5.74 -26.15
C ASP A 16 -17.55 6.85 -26.60
N GLU A 17 -17.77 7.37 -27.81
CA GLU A 17 -16.95 8.40 -28.46
C GLU A 17 -16.82 9.66 -27.62
N ARG A 18 -17.89 10.07 -26.91
CA ARG A 18 -17.87 11.27 -26.08
C ARG A 18 -16.86 11.16 -24.94
N ILE A 19 -16.73 9.98 -24.36
CA ILE A 19 -15.78 9.78 -23.26
C ILE A 19 -14.35 9.65 -23.80
N PHE A 20 -14.18 9.08 -25.00
CA PHE A 20 -12.88 9.09 -25.67
C PHE A 20 -12.39 10.50 -25.98
N GLU A 21 -13.25 11.39 -26.48
CA GLU A 21 -12.91 12.80 -26.72
C GLU A 21 -12.46 13.51 -25.44
N ILE A 22 -13.13 13.24 -24.32
CA ILE A 22 -12.75 13.80 -23.02
C ILE A 22 -11.38 13.29 -22.58
N PHE A 23 -11.11 11.99 -22.72
CA PHE A 23 -9.80 11.43 -22.39
C PHE A 23 -8.70 11.94 -23.31
N GLN A 24 -8.98 12.11 -24.60
CA GLN A 24 -8.03 12.64 -25.55
C GLN A 24 -7.66 14.08 -25.21
N ARG A 25 -8.65 14.94 -24.97
CA ARG A 25 -8.39 16.32 -24.51
C ARG A 25 -7.58 16.39 -23.22
N TYR A 26 -7.88 15.51 -22.25
CA TYR A 26 -7.12 15.46 -21.00
C TYR A 26 -5.65 15.07 -21.24
N LEU A 27 -5.38 14.17 -22.18
CA LEU A 27 -4.02 13.78 -22.56
C LEU A 27 -3.31 14.90 -23.33
N ASP A 28 -4.01 15.58 -24.23
CA ASP A 28 -3.47 16.71 -24.99
C ASP A 28 -3.07 17.85 -24.04
N GLU A 29 -3.95 18.21 -23.09
CA GLU A 29 -3.65 19.22 -22.05
C GLU A 29 -2.39 18.84 -21.24
N LEU A 30 -2.25 17.57 -20.85
CA LEU A 30 -1.06 17.11 -20.13
C LEU A 30 0.23 17.22 -20.95
N ASN A 31 0.17 16.92 -22.25
CA ASN A 31 1.33 17.05 -23.13
C ASN A 31 1.71 18.52 -23.33
N ASP A 32 0.74 19.42 -23.50
CA ASP A 32 0.99 20.85 -23.64
C ASP A 32 1.72 21.41 -22.39
N PHE A 33 1.37 20.93 -21.19
CA PHE A 33 2.07 21.28 -19.94
C PHE A 33 3.50 20.71 -19.87
N GLU A 34 3.75 19.51 -20.41
CA GLU A 34 5.09 18.91 -20.45
C GLU A 34 6.00 19.62 -21.47
N ASP A 35 5.45 20.01 -22.62
CA ASP A 35 6.19 20.69 -23.69
C ASP A 35 6.57 22.14 -23.29
N GLU A 36 5.67 22.87 -22.60
CA GLU A 36 5.97 24.22 -22.09
C GLU A 36 7.13 24.18 -21.07
N LEU A 37 7.12 23.20 -20.14
CA LEU A 37 8.20 22.99 -19.16
C LEU A 37 9.54 22.62 -19.80
N ASN A 38 9.52 21.85 -20.89
CA ASN A 38 10.73 21.45 -21.61
C ASN A 38 11.30 22.58 -22.49
N SER A 39 10.45 23.50 -22.98
CA SER A 39 10.87 24.64 -23.81
C SER A 39 11.54 25.77 -23.02
N GLU A 40 11.33 25.86 -21.71
CA GLU A 40 12.00 26.82 -20.81
C GLU A 40 13.42 26.35 -20.40
N ILE A 41 13.85 25.14 -20.78
CA ILE A 41 15.16 24.55 -20.44
C ILE A 41 16.09 24.58 -21.67
N ASP A 42 16.16 25.71 -22.36
CA ASP A 42 17.25 25.98 -23.31
C ASP A 42 17.87 27.34 -22.94
N THR A 43 18.58 27.36 -21.81
CA THR A 43 19.51 28.45 -21.47
C THR A 43 20.93 27.90 -21.39
N ASP A 44 21.71 28.46 -22.31
CA ASP A 44 23.13 28.38 -22.57
C ASP A 44 24.02 28.39 -21.31
N ASP A 45 25.16 27.71 -21.43
CA ASP A 45 26.20 27.51 -20.41
C ASP A 45 26.75 28.83 -19.84
N GLU A 46 26.52 29.13 -18.56
CA GLU A 46 27.53 29.84 -17.75
C GLU A 46 27.41 29.48 -16.24
N ALA A 47 28.40 28.67 -15.82
CA ALA A 47 28.88 28.44 -14.45
C ALA A 47 28.03 28.96 -13.28
N ASN A 48 27.33 28.04 -12.61
CA ASN A 48 27.29 28.04 -11.14
C ASN A 48 27.24 26.60 -10.64
N GLU A 49 28.37 26.18 -10.07
CA GLU A 49 28.55 24.99 -9.24
C GLU A 49 27.58 25.02 -8.05
N ASN A 50 26.31 24.71 -8.31
CA ASN A 50 25.42 24.15 -7.32
C ASN A 50 24.76 22.95 -7.98
N SER A 51 25.55 21.88 -8.09
CA SER A 51 24.98 20.55 -8.18
C SER A 51 24.02 20.43 -6.99
N LEU A 52 22.72 20.58 -7.26
CA LEU A 52 21.66 20.19 -6.34
C LEU A 52 21.77 18.68 -6.24
N GLN A 53 22.71 18.23 -5.41
CA GLN A 53 22.89 16.84 -5.06
C GLN A 53 21.62 16.41 -4.37
N LEU A 54 20.70 15.89 -5.18
CA LEU A 54 19.49 15.19 -4.76
C LEU A 54 19.93 14.06 -3.84
N GLN A 55 19.96 14.35 -2.54
CA GLN A 55 20.24 13.34 -1.54
C GLN A 55 19.06 12.39 -1.50
N ASN A 56 19.37 11.09 -1.48
CA ASN A 56 18.35 10.07 -1.28
C ASN A 56 17.52 10.41 -0.04
N PRO A 57 16.18 10.39 -0.15
CA PRO A 57 15.32 10.76 0.96
C PRO A 57 15.65 9.92 2.19
N ILE A 58 15.82 10.59 3.33
CA ILE A 58 16.16 9.94 4.60
C ILE A 58 15.05 8.94 4.94
N LYS A 59 15.42 7.66 5.03
CA LYS A 59 14.49 6.58 5.39
C LYS A 59 13.89 6.86 6.76
N LYS A 60 12.62 7.30 6.78
CA LYS A 60 11.89 7.50 8.03
C LYS A 60 11.58 6.14 8.66
N PRO A 61 11.79 5.97 9.98
CA PRO A 61 11.35 4.76 10.66
C PRO A 61 9.83 4.62 10.49
N ARG A 62 9.37 3.39 10.23
CA ARG A 62 7.93 3.11 10.13
C ARG A 62 7.25 3.51 11.45
N LYS A 63 6.05 4.09 11.35
CA LYS A 63 5.20 4.34 12.52
C LYS A 63 5.08 3.05 13.33
N GLY A 64 5.42 3.12 14.61
CA GLY A 64 5.39 1.98 15.51
C GLY A 64 6.61 1.92 16.41
N ARG A 65 6.56 0.93 17.31
CA ARG A 65 7.57 0.73 18.33
C ARG A 65 8.83 0.08 17.73
N PRO A 66 10.05 0.52 18.08
CA PRO A 66 11.28 -0.16 17.65
C PRO A 66 11.25 -1.62 18.07
N LYS A 67 11.59 -2.53 17.15
CA LYS A 67 11.55 -4.00 17.32
C LYS A 67 12.31 -4.53 18.54
N LYS A 68 13.16 -3.70 19.15
CA LYS A 68 14.04 -4.05 20.28
C LYS A 68 13.60 -3.48 21.64
N THR A 69 12.53 -2.69 21.70
CA THR A 69 12.04 -2.17 22.99
C THR A 69 10.94 -3.09 23.52
N THR A 70 11.25 -3.88 24.54
CA THR A 70 10.24 -4.67 25.25
C THR A 70 9.38 -3.74 26.10
N ARG A 71 8.06 -3.98 26.15
CA ARG A 71 7.16 -3.24 27.05
C ARG A 71 7.63 -3.44 28.48
N ILE A 72 7.99 -2.34 29.15
CA ILE A 72 8.11 -2.32 30.60
C ILE A 72 6.69 -2.48 31.14
N LYS A 73 6.44 -3.57 31.84
CA LYS A 73 5.16 -3.82 32.49
C LYS A 73 5.16 -3.12 33.84
N SER A 74 4.06 -2.50 34.24
CA SER A 74 3.93 -1.99 35.61
C SER A 74 3.84 -3.16 36.59
N ALA A 75 4.25 -2.94 37.85
CA ALA A 75 4.16 -3.96 38.91
C ALA A 75 2.71 -4.36 39.23
N MET A 76 1.74 -3.55 38.81
CA MET A 76 0.31 -3.79 39.01
C MET A 76 -0.37 -4.44 37.79
N GLU A 77 0.35 -4.66 36.68
CA GLU A 77 -0.22 -5.39 35.55
C GLU A 77 -0.51 -6.84 35.95
N PRO A 78 -1.76 -7.33 35.78
CA PRO A 78 -2.04 -8.73 36.05
C PRO A 78 -1.19 -9.61 35.12
N PRO A 79 -0.59 -10.70 35.62
CA PRO A 79 0.15 -11.62 34.77
C PRO A 79 -0.77 -12.10 33.66
N LYS A 80 -0.24 -12.23 32.43
CA LYS A 80 -0.98 -12.88 31.34
C LYS A 80 -1.34 -14.27 31.84
N SER A 81 -2.61 -14.46 32.20
CA SER A 81 -3.09 -15.79 32.53
C SER A 81 -2.88 -16.64 31.29
N ASN A 82 -2.24 -17.80 31.43
CA ASN A 82 -2.18 -18.82 30.40
C ASN A 82 -3.60 -19.41 30.21
N LYS A 83 -4.56 -18.59 29.77
CA LYS A 83 -5.98 -18.94 29.64
C LYS A 83 -6.35 -18.97 28.17
N SER A 84 -6.11 -20.12 27.59
CA SER A 84 -7.16 -21.05 27.19
C SER A 84 -6.43 -22.10 26.36
N GLN A 85 -6.26 -23.31 26.90
CA GLN A 85 -5.86 -24.41 26.05
C GLN A 85 -6.90 -24.49 24.93
N ARG A 86 -6.43 -24.50 23.68
CA ARG A 86 -7.32 -24.58 22.52
C ARG A 86 -8.03 -25.94 22.59
N HIS A 87 -9.35 -25.91 22.56
CA HIS A 87 -10.19 -27.10 22.49
C HIS A 87 -10.50 -27.43 21.03
N CYS A 88 -10.55 -28.71 20.70
CA CYS A 88 -10.98 -29.17 19.39
C CYS A 88 -12.44 -28.77 19.13
N LYS A 89 -12.75 -28.26 17.93
CA LYS A 89 -14.15 -27.87 17.59
C LYS A 89 -15.10 -29.07 17.47
N ILE A 90 -14.57 -30.26 17.23
CA ILE A 90 -15.33 -31.49 17.00
C ILE A 90 -15.65 -32.16 18.34
N CYS A 91 -14.62 -32.59 19.08
CA CYS A 91 -14.81 -33.33 20.33
C CYS A 91 -14.68 -32.50 21.62
N ARG A 92 -14.41 -31.20 21.52
CA ARG A 92 -14.25 -30.25 22.66
C ARG A 92 -13.11 -30.56 23.64
N GLN A 93 -12.30 -31.59 23.39
CA GLN A 93 -11.12 -31.91 24.19
C GLN A 93 -9.94 -31.00 23.84
N ALA A 94 -9.12 -30.68 24.84
CA ALA A 94 -7.87 -29.94 24.64
C ALA A 94 -6.76 -30.84 24.08
N GLY A 95 -5.69 -30.24 23.55
CA GLY A 95 -4.47 -30.95 23.17
C GLY A 95 -4.37 -31.40 21.71
N HIS A 96 -5.37 -31.14 20.87
CA HIS A 96 -5.30 -31.42 19.42
C HIS A 96 -6.16 -30.46 18.59
N TYR A 97 -5.89 -30.39 17.28
CA TYR A 97 -6.67 -29.60 16.33
C TYR A 97 -7.83 -30.40 15.74
N SER A 98 -8.85 -29.72 15.21
CA SER A 98 -9.96 -30.37 14.51
C SER A 98 -9.49 -31.26 13.35
N SER A 99 -8.44 -30.84 12.63
CA SER A 99 -7.86 -31.60 11.51
C SER A 99 -7.27 -32.95 11.95
N THR A 100 -6.68 -33.01 13.15
CA THR A 100 -6.05 -34.21 13.71
C THR A 100 -6.93 -34.90 14.75
N CYS A 101 -8.22 -34.59 14.79
CA CYS A 101 -9.14 -35.19 15.73
C CYS A 101 -9.47 -36.62 15.29
N THR A 102 -9.43 -37.57 16.22
CA THR A 102 -9.80 -38.97 15.95
C THR A 102 -11.28 -39.12 15.55
N GLN A 103 -12.11 -38.13 15.91
CA GLN A 103 -13.52 -38.02 15.54
C GLN A 103 -13.73 -37.27 14.22
N ASN A 104 -12.65 -36.86 13.54
CA ASN A 104 -12.68 -36.21 12.22
C ASN A 104 -12.49 -37.24 11.09
N GLN A 105 -13.12 -38.41 11.21
CA GLN A 105 -13.15 -39.39 10.14
C GLN A 105 -14.31 -39.03 9.22
N LYS A 106 -13.99 -38.87 7.93
CA LYS A 106 -14.94 -38.61 6.85
C LYS A 106 -15.82 -39.82 6.59
#